data_AF-A0A7Y0MHP9-F1
#
_entry.id   AF-A0A7Y0MHP9-F1
#
_cell.length_a   1.000
_cell.length_b   1.000
_cell.length_c   1.000
_cell.angle_alpha   90.00
_cell.angle_beta   90.00
_cell.angle_gamma   90.00
#
_symmetry.space_group_name_H-M   'P 1'
#
loop_
_entity.id
_entity.type
_entity.pdbx_description
1 polymer ?
#
loop_
_entity_poly.entity_id
_entity_poly.type
_entity_poly.pdbx_seq_one_letter_code
_entity_poly.pdbx_strand_id
1 'polypeptide(L)'
;MTEKLTISGSADLLAAVPHLLGNQPKESFVVLTSRFGTLGATLRMDAPAEAAPLDYAQMMATYAANDEKATGSFVIVYTDEKPAYGFPYAAHVLALRTELATARMPVKKVFLVTGTYWATYGTPEKNSLDEIRDSNANVTLTYFGSAPDIDVYNPELLNT
;
A
#
# COMPACT_ATOMS: atom_id res chain seq x y z
N MET A 1 -12.18 20.64 17.57
CA MET A 1 -11.90 20.60 16.12
C MET A 1 -11.30 19.24 15.85
N THR A 2 -11.90 18.43 14.99
CA THR A 2 -11.26 17.17 14.55
C THR A 2 -10.19 17.56 13.54
N GLU A 3 -8.91 17.50 13.92
CA GLU A 3 -7.82 17.72 12.98
C GLU A 3 -7.88 16.63 11.91
N LYS A 4 -8.18 17.03 10.67
CA LYS A 4 -8.23 16.13 9.53
C LYS A 4 -6.83 16.02 8.95
N LEU A 5 -6.25 14.82 9.00
CA LEU A 5 -4.99 14.54 8.32
C LEU A 5 -5.14 14.85 6.83
N THR A 6 -4.23 15.66 6.30
CA THR A 6 -4.16 15.99 4.87
C THR A 6 -2.94 15.32 4.27
N ILE A 7 -3.17 14.40 3.33
CA ILE A 7 -2.12 13.76 2.54
C ILE A 7 -1.70 14.75 1.45
N SER A 8 -0.46 15.25 1.53
CA SER A 8 0.04 16.30 0.65
C SER A 8 0.94 15.78 -0.48
N GLY A 9 1.44 14.55 -0.35
CA GLY A 9 2.33 13.93 -1.32
C GLY A 9 2.34 12.40 -1.30
N SER A 10 3.18 11.82 -2.16
CA SER A 10 3.32 10.35 -2.26
C SER A 10 3.90 9.76 -0.98
N ALA A 11 4.88 10.42 -0.36
CA ALA A 11 5.48 9.97 0.88
C ALA A 11 4.46 9.93 2.04
N ASP A 12 3.61 10.96 2.18
CA ASP A 12 2.51 10.97 3.15
C ASP A 12 1.54 9.79 2.92
N LEU A 13 1.18 9.50 1.66
CA LEU A 13 0.28 8.40 1.33
C LEU A 13 0.90 7.05 1.72
N LEU A 14 2.17 6.84 1.41
CA LEU A 14 2.90 5.62 1.76
C LEU A 14 3.07 5.49 3.28
N ALA A 15 3.28 6.60 3.99
CA ALA A 15 3.37 6.63 5.43
C ALA A 15 2.06 6.24 6.11
N ALA A 16 0.90 6.59 5.52
CA ALA A 16 -0.39 6.22 6.08
C ALA A 16 -0.65 4.70 6.07
N VAL A 17 -0.03 3.94 5.17
CA VAL A 17 -0.39 2.53 4.94
C VAL A 17 -0.10 1.63 6.15
N PRO A 18 1.08 1.65 6.78
CA PRO A 18 1.34 0.85 7.98
C PRO A 18 0.38 1.19 9.13
N HIS A 19 0.06 2.48 9.31
CA HIS A 19 -0.89 2.92 10.33
C HIS A 19 -2.31 2.39 10.08
N LEU A 20 -2.74 2.33 8.82
CA LEU A 20 -4.06 1.81 8.45
C LEU A 20 -4.15 0.28 8.57
N LEU A 21 -3.04 -0.42 8.36
CA LEU A 21 -2.97 -1.89 8.46
C LEU A 21 -2.62 -2.38 9.86
N GLY A 22 -2.04 -1.51 10.70
CA GLY A 22 -1.58 -1.85 12.05
C GLY A 22 -0.22 -2.57 12.08
N ASN A 23 0.45 -2.74 10.94
CA ASN A 23 1.79 -3.32 10.83
C ASN A 23 2.51 -2.83 9.57
N GLN A 24 3.82 -3.04 9.52
CA GLN A 24 4.63 -2.77 8.32
C GLN A 24 4.43 -3.87 7.26
N PRO A 25 3.89 -3.55 6.08
CA PRO A 25 3.74 -4.53 5.02
C PRO A 25 5.09 -4.97 4.47
N LYS A 26 5.23 -6.28 4.26
CA LYS A 26 6.37 -6.90 3.57
C LYS A 26 5.84 -7.92 2.57
N GLU A 27 6.56 -8.08 1.46
CA GLU A 27 6.22 -9.01 0.36
C GLU A 27 4.71 -9.07 0.12
N SER A 28 4.13 -7.93 -0.28
CA SER A 28 2.68 -7.78 -0.40
C SER A 28 2.26 -6.70 -1.38
N PHE A 29 1.03 -6.83 -1.87
CA PHE A 29 0.32 -5.78 -2.59
C PHE A 29 -0.67 -5.12 -1.65
N VAL A 30 -0.75 -3.79 -1.75
CA VAL A 30 -1.75 -2.98 -1.06
C VAL A 30 -2.57 -2.22 -2.08
N VAL A 31 -3.90 -2.28 -1.96
CA VAL A 31 -4.85 -1.45 -2.69
C VAL A 31 -5.50 -0.48 -1.71
N LEU A 32 -5.32 0.81 -1.98
CA LEU A 32 -6.04 1.89 -1.30
C LEU A 32 -7.13 2.39 -2.23
N THR A 33 -8.39 2.20 -1.87
CA THR A 33 -9.49 2.82 -2.60
C THR A 33 -9.57 4.31 -2.26
N SER A 34 -10.22 5.09 -3.12
CA SER A 34 -10.35 6.54 -2.93
C SER A 34 -11.63 7.07 -3.55
N ARG A 35 -12.14 8.15 -2.98
CA ARG A 35 -13.34 8.87 -3.44
C ARG A 35 -13.16 10.36 -3.19
N PHE A 36 -13.35 11.21 -4.21
CA PHE A 36 -13.41 12.68 -4.08
C PHE A 36 -12.43 13.32 -3.06
N GLY A 37 -11.14 12.97 -3.14
CA GLY A 37 -10.10 13.54 -2.27
C GLY A 37 -9.96 12.89 -0.89
N THR A 38 -10.68 11.80 -0.62
CA THR A 38 -10.51 10.97 0.59
C THR A 38 -10.07 9.54 0.22
N LEU A 39 -9.33 8.90 1.13
CA LEU A 39 -9.06 7.46 1.06
C LEU A 39 -10.27 6.68 1.58
N GLY A 40 -10.48 5.49 1.03
CA GLY A 40 -11.51 4.53 1.42
C GLY A 40 -10.90 3.32 2.11
N ALA A 41 -11.38 2.12 1.77
CA ALA A 41 -10.80 0.86 2.21
C ALA A 41 -9.32 0.68 1.86
N THR A 42 -8.57 0.08 2.79
CA THR A 42 -7.18 -0.38 2.63
C THR A 42 -7.19 -1.91 2.64
N LEU A 43 -6.69 -2.51 1.57
CA LEU A 43 -6.61 -3.96 1.40
C LEU A 43 -5.16 -4.37 1.21
N ARG A 44 -4.74 -5.41 1.92
CA ARG A 44 -3.40 -5.99 1.80
C ARG A 44 -3.51 -7.47 1.47
N MET A 45 -2.75 -7.92 0.48
CA MET A 45 -2.64 -9.33 0.11
C MET A 45 -1.16 -9.68 -0.02
N ASP A 46 -0.76 -10.88 0.44
CA ASP A 46 0.61 -11.36 0.27
C ASP A 46 1.01 -11.33 -1.21
N ALA A 47 2.30 -11.12 -1.48
CA ALA A 47 2.82 -11.09 -2.83
C ALA A 47 2.47 -12.40 -3.56
N PRO A 48 2.18 -12.32 -4.86
CA PRO A 48 1.78 -13.49 -5.63
C PRO A 48 2.96 -14.44 -5.72
N ALA A 49 2.92 -15.54 -4.97
CA ALA A 49 3.90 -16.61 -5.07
C ALA A 49 3.78 -17.31 -6.44
N GLU A 50 2.90 -18.31 -6.54
CA GLU A 50 2.64 -19.04 -7.80
C GLU A 50 1.31 -18.61 -8.47
N ALA A 51 0.64 -17.60 -7.90
CA ALA A 51 -0.66 -17.16 -8.39
C ALA A 51 -0.52 -16.51 -9.78
N ALA A 52 -1.34 -16.97 -10.74
CA ALA A 52 -1.38 -16.38 -12.06
C ALA A 52 -1.80 -14.89 -11.97
N PRO A 53 -1.22 -14.00 -12.80
CA PRO A 53 -1.49 -12.57 -12.74
C PRO A 53 -2.96 -12.18 -12.75
N LEU A 54 -3.77 -12.83 -13.59
CA LEU A 54 -5.19 -12.52 -13.72
C LEU A 54 -5.99 -12.96 -12.50
N ASP A 55 -5.79 -14.18 -12.01
CA ASP A 55 -6.52 -14.71 -10.85
C ASP A 55 -6.25 -13.88 -9.60
N TYR A 56 -4.97 -13.49 -9.40
CA TYR A 56 -4.55 -12.62 -8.31
C TYR A 56 -5.19 -11.22 -8.40
N ALA A 57 -5.21 -10.65 -9.61
CA ALA A 57 -5.82 -9.35 -9.87
C ALA A 57 -7.34 -9.35 -9.64
N GLN A 58 -8.04 -10.37 -10.14
CA GLN A 58 -9.49 -10.53 -9.98
C GLN A 58 -9.87 -10.68 -8.50
N MET A 59 -9.10 -11.46 -7.74
CA MET A 59 -9.31 -11.62 -6.30
C MET A 59 -9.20 -10.28 -5.56
N MET A 60 -8.11 -9.53 -5.77
CA MET A 60 -7.95 -8.22 -5.12
C MET A 60 -9.00 -7.21 -5.58
N ALA A 61 -9.34 -7.17 -6.86
CA ALA A 61 -10.37 -6.26 -7.37
C ALA A 61 -11.75 -6.58 -6.78
N THR A 62 -12.07 -7.86 -6.59
CA THR A 62 -13.30 -8.31 -5.92
C THR A 62 -13.34 -7.80 -4.48
N TYR A 63 -12.24 -7.92 -3.74
CA TYR A 63 -12.19 -7.36 -2.39
C TYR A 63 -12.32 -5.84 -2.38
N ALA A 64 -11.64 -5.14 -3.30
CA ALA A 64 -11.72 -3.68 -3.42
C ALA A 64 -13.13 -3.19 -3.75
N ALA A 65 -13.89 -3.95 -4.52
CA ALA A 65 -15.26 -3.63 -4.91
C ALA A 65 -16.25 -3.62 -3.74
N ASN A 66 -15.89 -4.15 -2.56
CA ASN A 66 -16.71 -4.00 -1.36
C ASN A 66 -16.77 -2.55 -0.86
N ASP A 67 -15.84 -1.68 -1.26
CA ASP A 67 -16.03 -0.23 -1.13
C ASP A 67 -16.86 0.29 -2.31
N GLU A 68 -18.19 0.15 -2.19
CA GLU A 68 -19.16 0.56 -3.22
C GLU A 68 -19.09 2.06 -3.59
N LYS A 69 -18.44 2.86 -2.75
CA LYS A 69 -18.32 4.31 -2.93
C LYS A 69 -17.00 4.70 -3.59
N ALA A 70 -16.07 3.76 -3.77
CA ALA A 70 -14.78 3.99 -4.39
C ALA A 70 -14.92 4.40 -5.87
N THR A 71 -14.12 5.38 -6.28
CA THR A 71 -14.09 5.88 -7.67
C THR A 71 -12.67 5.90 -8.26
N GLY A 72 -11.71 5.30 -7.57
CA GLY A 72 -10.31 5.26 -7.97
C GLY A 72 -9.48 4.56 -6.91
N SER A 73 -8.26 4.18 -7.27
CA SER A 73 -7.38 3.43 -6.38
C SER A 73 -5.92 3.86 -6.47
N PHE A 74 -5.15 3.52 -5.46
CA PHE A 74 -3.69 3.48 -5.49
C PHE A 74 -3.24 2.05 -5.24
N VAL A 75 -2.16 1.63 -5.89
CA VAL A 75 -1.55 0.32 -5.67
C VAL A 75 -0.14 0.53 -5.14
N ILE A 76 0.25 -0.26 -4.14
CA ILE A 76 1.60 -0.25 -3.59
C ILE A 76 2.10 -1.69 -3.58
N VAL A 77 3.28 -1.91 -4.16
CA VAL A 77 3.97 -3.18 -4.16
C VAL A 77 5.10 -3.08 -3.14
N TYR A 78 5.03 -3.87 -2.07
CA TYR A 78 6.10 -4.03 -1.09
C TYR A 78 6.89 -5.28 -1.44
N THR A 79 8.15 -5.13 -1.85
CA THR A 79 9.00 -6.28 -2.17
C THR A 79 10.48 -5.89 -2.25
N ASP A 80 11.36 -6.82 -1.89
CA ASP A 80 12.80 -6.74 -2.17
C ASP A 80 13.23 -7.58 -3.38
N GLU A 81 12.26 -8.14 -4.13
CA GLU A 81 12.55 -8.93 -5.32
C GLU A 81 13.29 -8.08 -6.39
N LYS A 82 14.36 -8.67 -6.93
CA LYS A 82 15.18 -8.08 -7.99
C LYS A 82 15.01 -8.90 -9.26
N PRO A 83 14.08 -8.53 -10.16
CA PRO A 83 13.93 -9.26 -11.40
C PRO A 83 15.17 -9.07 -12.28
N ALA A 84 15.48 -10.06 -13.10
CA ALA A 84 16.57 -9.96 -14.07
C ALA A 84 16.35 -8.83 -15.08
N TYR A 85 15.08 -8.55 -15.42
CA TYR A 85 14.67 -7.51 -16.36
C TYR A 85 13.35 -6.86 -15.91
N GLY A 86 13.22 -5.55 -16.17
CA GLY A 86 11.99 -4.81 -15.89
C GLY A 86 11.77 -4.52 -14.40
N PHE A 87 10.50 -4.53 -13.98
CA PHE A 87 10.06 -4.20 -12.63
C PHE A 87 9.41 -5.44 -11.98
N PRO A 88 9.55 -5.61 -10.65
CA PRO A 88 9.03 -6.79 -9.96
C PRO A 88 7.51 -6.88 -10.11
N TYR A 89 7.01 -8.08 -10.41
CA TYR A 89 5.58 -8.34 -10.60
C TYR A 89 4.89 -7.53 -11.71
N ALA A 90 5.60 -7.16 -12.78
CA ALA A 90 5.04 -6.34 -13.87
C ALA A 90 3.75 -6.89 -14.49
N ALA A 91 3.66 -8.21 -14.67
CA ALA A 91 2.45 -8.84 -15.19
C ALA A 91 1.26 -8.71 -14.22
N HIS A 92 1.49 -8.92 -12.92
CA HIS A 92 0.46 -8.79 -11.87
C HIS A 92 0.00 -7.34 -11.71
N VAL A 93 0.93 -6.37 -11.74
CA VAL A 93 0.58 -4.95 -11.70
C VAL A 93 -0.29 -4.58 -12.90
N LEU A 94 0.06 -5.04 -14.11
CA LEU A 94 -0.73 -4.76 -15.31
C LEU A 94 -2.14 -5.37 -15.23
N ALA A 95 -2.24 -6.63 -14.80
CA ALA A 95 -3.52 -7.31 -14.62
C ALA A 95 -4.38 -6.58 -13.59
N LEU A 96 -3.81 -6.24 -12.42
CA LEU A 96 -4.53 -5.53 -11.36
C LEU A 96 -5.02 -4.14 -11.78
N ARG A 97 -4.22 -3.39 -12.55
CA ARG A 97 -4.66 -2.10 -13.10
C ARG A 97 -5.88 -2.27 -14.02
N THR A 98 -5.91 -3.35 -14.79
CA THR A 98 -7.01 -3.66 -15.73
C THR A 98 -8.28 -4.06 -14.97
N GLU A 99 -8.18 -4.94 -13.99
CA GLU A 99 -9.31 -5.39 -13.18
C GLU A 99 -9.90 -4.26 -12.33
N LEU A 100 -9.06 -3.45 -11.68
CA LEU A 100 -9.53 -2.30 -10.90
C LEU A 100 -10.20 -1.23 -11.79
N ALA A 101 -9.70 -1.00 -13.01
CA ALA A 101 -10.35 -0.11 -13.96
C ALA A 101 -11.73 -0.65 -14.40
N THR A 102 -11.84 -1.95 -14.66
CA THR A 102 -13.10 -2.64 -14.98
C THR A 102 -14.10 -2.51 -13.83
N ALA A 103 -13.63 -2.59 -12.60
CA ALA A 103 -14.41 -2.37 -11.38
C ALA A 103 -14.68 -0.89 -11.04
N ARG A 104 -14.48 0.04 -11.98
CA ARG A 104 -14.69 1.51 -11.84
C ARG A 104 -13.81 2.19 -10.79
N MET A 105 -12.68 1.58 -10.43
CA MET A 105 -11.69 2.10 -9.49
C MET A 105 -10.31 2.22 -10.18
N PRO A 106 -10.18 2.99 -11.28
CA PRO A 106 -8.93 3.08 -12.03
C PRO A 106 -7.75 3.47 -11.14
N VAL A 107 -6.60 2.83 -11.38
CA VAL A 107 -5.38 3.03 -10.58
C VAL A 107 -4.71 4.36 -10.94
N LYS A 108 -4.75 5.30 -10.00
CA LYS A 108 -4.18 6.65 -10.13
C LYS A 108 -2.66 6.62 -10.18
N LYS A 109 -2.04 5.86 -9.27
CA LYS A 109 -0.60 5.66 -9.22
C LYS A 109 -0.28 4.29 -8.63
N VAL A 110 0.83 3.73 -9.09
CA VAL A 110 1.42 2.52 -8.52
C VAL A 110 2.76 2.90 -7.91
N PHE A 111 3.04 2.41 -6.71
CA PHE A 111 4.31 2.61 -6.01
C PHE A 111 5.02 1.28 -5.81
N LEU A 112 6.34 1.32 -5.81
CA LEU A 112 7.21 0.24 -5.37
C LEU A 112 7.88 0.69 -4.07
N VAL A 113 7.80 -0.13 -3.03
CA VAL A 113 8.49 0.08 -1.75
C VAL A 113 9.36 -1.15 -1.50
N THR A 114 10.64 -0.91 -1.26
CA THR A 114 11.64 -1.92 -0.93
C THR A 114 12.17 -1.67 0.48
N GLY A 115 13.01 -2.55 1.00
CA GLY A 115 13.73 -2.33 2.26
C GLY A 115 14.75 -1.19 2.21
N THR A 116 15.00 -0.57 1.04
CA THR A 116 16.05 0.47 0.88
C THR A 116 15.60 1.77 0.20
N TYR A 117 14.53 1.73 -0.59
CA TYR A 117 14.01 2.90 -1.31
C TYR A 117 12.53 2.71 -1.65
N TRP A 118 11.87 3.81 -2.00
CA TRP A 118 10.57 3.77 -2.66
C TRP A 118 10.61 4.51 -3.99
N ALA A 119 9.68 4.21 -4.89
CA ALA A 119 9.62 4.81 -6.21
C ALA A 119 8.18 4.82 -6.75
N THR A 120 7.92 5.69 -7.74
CA THR A 120 6.78 5.45 -8.63
C THR A 120 7.11 4.22 -9.47
N TYR A 121 6.20 3.25 -9.50
CA TYR A 121 6.42 2.02 -10.25
C TYR A 121 6.59 2.32 -11.75
N GLY A 122 7.58 1.71 -12.40
CA GLY A 122 7.88 1.98 -13.79
C GLY A 122 8.87 3.12 -14.04
N THR A 123 9.35 3.80 -12.99
CA THR A 123 10.34 4.89 -13.11
C THR A 123 11.71 4.49 -12.56
N PRO A 124 12.82 5.04 -13.10
CA PRO A 124 14.16 4.77 -12.59
C PRO A 124 14.50 5.55 -11.31
N GLU A 125 13.72 6.57 -10.97
CA GLU A 125 13.92 7.41 -9.78
C GLU A 125 13.71 6.60 -8.50
N LYS A 126 14.63 6.75 -7.56
CA LYS A 126 14.62 6.08 -6.25
C LYS A 126 14.69 7.13 -5.17
N ASN A 127 13.67 7.17 -4.33
CA ASN A 127 13.53 8.11 -3.23
C ASN A 127 13.94 7.45 -1.91
N SER A 128 14.40 8.26 -0.95
CA SER A 128 14.79 7.73 0.37
C SER A 128 13.55 7.30 1.15
N LEU A 129 13.67 6.21 1.91
CA LEU A 129 12.64 5.82 2.88
C LEU A 129 12.50 6.84 4.02
N ASP A 130 13.52 7.68 4.25
CA ASP A 130 13.43 8.80 5.20
C ASP A 130 12.31 9.77 4.83
N GLU A 131 12.00 9.95 3.53
CA GLU A 131 10.89 10.82 3.11
C GLU A 131 9.54 10.31 3.63
N ILE A 132 9.35 8.99 3.74
CA ILE A 132 8.15 8.36 4.30
C ILE A 132 8.17 8.51 5.83
N ARG A 133 9.30 8.15 6.47
CA ARG A 133 9.46 8.17 7.93
C ARG A 133 9.30 9.57 8.50
N ASP A 134 9.85 10.56 7.83
CA ASP A 134 9.90 11.95 8.31
C ASP A 134 8.73 12.78 7.74
N SER A 135 7.78 12.13 7.05
CA SER A 135 6.58 12.76 6.49
C SER A 135 5.66 13.31 7.59
N ASN A 136 4.90 14.36 7.25
CA ASN A 136 3.93 14.96 8.18
C ASN A 136 2.82 13.96 8.54
N ALA A 137 2.40 13.12 7.58
CA ALA A 137 1.43 12.08 7.85
C ALA A 137 1.90 11.07 8.90
N ASN A 138 3.15 10.59 8.82
CA ASN A 138 3.71 9.66 9.80
C ASN A 138 3.73 10.26 11.21
N VAL A 139 4.20 11.50 11.33
CA VAL A 139 4.25 12.23 12.61
C VAL A 139 2.86 12.41 13.19
N THR A 140 1.90 12.85 12.37
CA THR A 140 0.52 13.11 12.80
C THR A 140 -0.19 11.82 13.26
N LEU A 141 -0.06 10.73 12.51
CA LEU A 141 -0.70 9.45 12.85
C LEU A 141 -0.08 8.82 14.11
N THR A 142 1.24 8.97 14.29
CA THR A 142 1.94 8.59 15.51
C THR A 142 1.45 9.41 16.71
N TYR A 143 1.30 10.73 16.54
CA TYR A 143 0.75 11.62 17.57
C TYR A 143 -0.69 11.23 17.95
N PHE A 144 -1.50 10.79 16.98
CA PHE A 144 -2.85 10.25 17.23
C PHE A 144 -2.86 8.84 17.84
N GLY A 145 -1.69 8.27 18.16
CA GLY A 145 -1.55 7.01 18.89
C GLY A 145 -1.49 5.76 18.02
N SER A 146 -1.41 5.90 16.69
CA SER A 146 -1.12 4.75 15.83
C SER A 146 0.35 4.39 15.95
N ALA A 147 0.65 3.11 16.18
CA ALA A 147 2.01 2.65 16.36
C ALA A 147 2.18 1.31 15.63
N PRO A 148 2.55 1.35 14.33
CA PRO A 148 2.65 0.16 13.48
C PRO A 148 3.87 -0.73 13.82
N ASP A 149 4.76 -0.24 14.68
CA ASP A 149 6.01 -0.91 15.10
C ASP A 149 6.00 -1.27 16.61
N ILE A 150 4.83 -1.55 17.21
CA ILE A 150 4.76 -2.05 18.60
C ILE A 150 5.07 -3.53 18.65
N ASP A 151 6.17 -3.88 19.32
CA ASP A 151 6.45 -5.24 19.78
C ASP A 151 6.02 -5.43 21.24
N VAL A 152 5.28 -6.51 21.53
CA VAL A 152 4.98 -6.92 22.91
C VAL A 152 5.95 -8.01 23.33
N TYR A 153 6.94 -7.66 24.17
CA TYR A 153 7.91 -8.59 24.73
C TYR A 153 7.57 -8.90 26.20
N ASN A 154 6.43 -9.53 26.45
CA ASN A 154 6.09 -10.02 27.79
C ASN A 154 5.68 -11.50 27.71
N PRO A 155 6.50 -12.44 28.22
CA PRO A 155 6.18 -13.88 28.23
C PRO A 155 4.82 -14.21 28.85
N GLU A 156 4.41 -13.48 29.91
CA GLU A 156 3.10 -13.68 30.55
C GLU A 156 1.92 -13.28 29.66
N LEU A 157 2.13 -12.37 28.70
CA LEU A 157 1.13 -11.98 27.70
C LEU A 157 1.22 -12.82 26.41
N LEU A 158 2.30 -13.60 26.23
CA LEU A 158 2.57 -14.40 25.04
C LEU A 158 2.17 -15.88 25.19
N ASN A 159 1.70 -16.31 26.37
CA ASN A 159 1.36 -17.71 26.68
C ASN A 159 2.49 -18.70 26.30
N THR A 160 3.75 -18.28 26.48
CA THR A 160 4.95 -19.10 26.29
C THR A 160 5.83 -19.08 27.52
#